data_AF-A0A7W2M455-F1
#
_entry.id   AF-A0A7W2M455-F1
#
_cell.length_a   1.000
_cell.length_b   1.000
_cell.length_c   1.000
_cell.angle_alpha   90.00
_cell.angle_beta   90.00
_cell.angle_gamma   90.00
#
_symmetry.space_group_name_H-M   'P 1'
#
loop_
_entity.id
_entity.type
_entity.pdbx_description
1 polymer ?
#
loop_
_entity_poly.entity_id
_entity_poly.type
_entity_poly.pdbx_seq_one_letter_code
_entity_poly.pdbx_strand_id
1 'polypeptide(L)'
;MEAVELVEKIATKQEVKTQLLKVLEAFQNLDYHSLNDLLDDDAYYEDLKKPSFIYRQKEIFSKFDKIGDTYLNISTNICTGCLCSEPVFVFTGNRSGHKYAIYIEFTQGEITDIYRCTEQSDWFDTDMPF
;
A
#
# COMPACT_ATOMS: atom_id res chain seq x y z
N MET A 1 5.41 14.70 -6.37
CA MET A 1 5.57 13.89 -7.60
C MET A 1 4.28 13.13 -7.80
N GLU A 2 3.79 13.03 -9.03
CA GLU A 2 2.57 12.27 -9.30
C GLU A 2 2.87 10.77 -9.11
N ALA A 3 1.89 9.99 -8.64
CA ALA A 3 2.10 8.57 -8.36
C ALA A 3 2.55 7.78 -9.61
N VAL A 4 2.04 8.16 -10.78
CA VAL A 4 2.42 7.55 -12.08
C VAL A 4 3.90 7.81 -12.39
N GLU A 5 4.41 9.00 -12.12
CA GLU A 5 5.84 9.31 -12.33
C GLU A 5 6.74 8.45 -11.44
N LEU A 6 6.30 8.15 -10.20
CA LEU A 6 7.04 7.25 -9.32
C LEU A 6 7.03 5.82 -9.86
N VAL A 7 5.86 5.32 -10.30
CA VAL A 7 5.72 3.98 -10.90
C VAL A 7 6.68 3.81 -12.09
N GLU A 8 6.70 4.79 -13.00
CA GLU A 8 7.57 4.77 -14.18
C GLU A 8 9.07 4.74 -13.82
N LYS A 9 9.43 5.30 -12.66
CA LYS A 9 10.81 5.33 -12.16
C LYS A 9 11.22 4.03 -11.46
N ILE A 10 10.35 3.42 -10.67
CA ILE A 10 10.71 2.29 -9.78
C ILE A 10 10.47 0.92 -10.42
N ALA A 11 9.45 0.78 -11.28
CA ALA A 11 9.16 -0.47 -11.96
C ALA A 11 9.77 -0.44 -13.38
N THR A 12 10.66 -1.39 -13.69
CA THR A 12 11.42 -1.37 -14.96
C THR A 12 10.74 -2.13 -16.09
N LYS A 13 9.94 -3.16 -15.77
CA LYS A 13 9.21 -3.98 -16.75
C LYS A 13 7.77 -3.48 -16.92
N GLN A 14 7.24 -3.56 -18.14
CA GLN A 14 5.87 -3.10 -18.43
C GLN A 14 4.80 -3.90 -17.67
N GLU A 15 5.01 -5.21 -17.53
CA GLU A 15 4.11 -6.09 -16.77
C GLU A 15 4.05 -5.69 -15.28
N VAL A 16 5.20 -5.39 -14.69
CA VAL A 16 5.33 -4.98 -13.30
C VAL A 16 4.76 -3.58 -13.07
N LYS A 17 4.97 -2.64 -14.01
CA LYS A 17 4.28 -1.34 -13.98
C LYS A 17 2.76 -1.51 -13.95
N THR A 18 2.24 -2.39 -14.80
CA THR A 18 0.81 -2.67 -14.90
C THR A 18 0.28 -3.32 -13.62
N GLN A 19 1.03 -4.27 -13.05
CA GLN A 19 0.68 -4.90 -11.77
C GLN A 19 0.68 -3.87 -10.64
N LEU A 20 1.73 -3.05 -10.53
CA LEU A 20 1.81 -2.01 -9.50
C LEU A 20 0.65 -1.03 -9.61
N LEU A 21 0.30 -0.55 -10.80
CA LEU A 21 -0.84 0.34 -10.99
C LEU A 21 -2.16 -0.29 -10.48
N LYS A 22 -2.37 -1.58 -10.75
CA LYS A 22 -3.54 -2.31 -10.24
C LYS A 22 -3.52 -2.49 -8.72
N VAL A 23 -2.34 -2.75 -8.15
CA VAL A 23 -2.17 -2.82 -6.69
C VAL A 23 -2.53 -1.47 -6.08
N LEU A 24 -1.98 -0.37 -6.59
CA LEU A 24 -2.30 0.98 -6.12
C LEU A 24 -3.79 1.28 -6.28
N GLU A 25 -4.41 0.93 -7.41
CA GLU A 25 -5.84 1.07 -7.63
C GLU A 25 -6.68 0.28 -6.61
N ALA A 26 -6.28 -0.95 -6.26
CA ALA A 26 -6.94 -1.74 -5.23
C ALA A 26 -6.90 -1.04 -3.86
N PHE A 27 -5.77 -0.42 -3.49
CA PHE A 27 -5.67 0.42 -2.29
C PHE A 27 -6.57 1.65 -2.37
N GLN A 28 -6.57 2.36 -3.50
CA GLN A 28 -7.40 3.55 -3.69
C GLN A 28 -8.89 3.24 -3.57
N ASN A 29 -9.32 2.06 -4.02
CA ASN A 29 -10.72 1.62 -4.00
C ASN A 29 -11.10 0.82 -2.74
N LEU A 30 -10.19 0.69 -1.76
CA LEU A 30 -10.43 -0.12 -0.55
C LEU A 30 -10.78 -1.59 -0.87
N ASP A 31 -10.27 -2.11 -1.98
CA ASP A 31 -10.64 -3.42 -2.54
C ASP A 31 -9.60 -4.49 -2.19
N TYR A 32 -9.78 -5.12 -1.02
CA TYR A 32 -8.92 -6.20 -0.57
C TYR A 32 -9.08 -7.50 -1.40
N HIS A 33 -10.18 -7.67 -2.14
CA HIS A 33 -10.37 -8.82 -3.02
C HIS A 33 -9.47 -8.71 -4.24
N SER A 34 -9.49 -7.56 -4.92
CA SER A 34 -8.55 -7.28 -6.01
C SER A 34 -7.11 -7.37 -5.54
N LEU A 35 -6.79 -6.86 -4.35
CA LEU A 35 -5.45 -6.99 -3.78
C LEU A 35 -5.05 -8.46 -3.58
N ASN A 36 -5.94 -9.31 -3.07
CA ASN A 36 -5.67 -10.74 -2.89
C ASN A 36 -5.35 -11.48 -4.19
N ASP A 37 -6.01 -11.08 -5.29
CA ASP A 37 -5.85 -11.71 -6.60
C ASP A 37 -4.57 -11.25 -7.33
N LEU A 38 -4.04 -10.07 -6.98
CA LEU A 38 -2.86 -9.46 -7.61
C LEU A 38 -1.53 -9.87 -6.96
N LEU A 39 -1.57 -10.33 -5.71
CA LEU A 39 -0.41 -10.66 -4.90
C LEU A 39 -0.07 -12.16 -4.97
N ASP A 40 1.22 -12.45 -4.92
CA ASP A 40 1.76 -13.81 -5.01
C ASP A 40 1.37 -14.62 -3.75
N ASP A 41 0.83 -15.83 -3.97
CA ASP A 41 0.40 -16.75 -2.92
C ASP A 41 1.56 -17.23 -2.04
N ASP A 42 2.77 -17.31 -2.61
CA ASP A 42 3.96 -17.85 -1.94
C ASP A 42 4.82 -16.75 -1.27
N ALA A 43 4.48 -15.48 -1.47
CA ALA A 43 5.19 -14.34 -0.91
C ALA A 43 4.76 -14.01 0.53
N TYR A 44 5.66 -13.28 1.20
CA TYR A 44 5.39 -12.63 2.48
C TYR A 44 5.27 -11.12 2.24
N TYR A 45 4.32 -10.50 2.94
CA TYR A 45 4.07 -9.06 2.88
C TYR A 45 4.03 -8.54 4.32
N GLU A 46 4.91 -7.59 4.68
CA GLU A 46 5.15 -7.18 6.06
C GLU A 46 5.47 -8.35 7.00
N ASP A 47 6.33 -9.29 6.57
CA ASP A 47 6.63 -10.53 7.29
C ASP A 47 5.39 -11.43 7.57
N LEU A 48 4.25 -11.16 6.91
CA LEU A 48 3.03 -11.97 7.01
C LEU A 48 2.82 -12.80 5.75
N LYS A 49 2.34 -14.04 5.90
CA LYS A 49 1.81 -14.79 4.76
C LYS A 49 0.66 -14.02 4.11
N LYS A 50 0.50 -14.11 2.78
CA LYS A 50 -0.54 -13.38 2.04
C LYS A 50 -1.92 -13.37 2.73
N PRO A 51 -2.50 -14.50 3.20
CA PRO A 51 -3.82 -14.46 3.83
C PRO A 51 -3.90 -13.55 5.06
N SER A 52 -2.84 -13.49 5.87
CA SER A 52 -2.76 -12.63 7.05
C SER A 52 -2.58 -11.16 6.68
N PHE A 53 -1.75 -10.88 5.68
CA PHE A 53 -1.60 -9.53 5.13
C PHE A 53 -2.94 -9.01 4.57
N ILE A 54 -3.59 -9.79 3.71
CA ILE A 54 -4.90 -9.43 3.13
C ILE A 54 -5.96 -9.21 4.22
N TYR A 55 -5.97 -10.03 5.27
CA TYR A 55 -6.87 -9.81 6.41
C TYR A 55 -6.60 -8.47 7.11
N ARG A 56 -5.32 -8.12 7.35
CA ARG A 56 -4.94 -6.82 7.90
C ARG A 56 -5.40 -5.67 6.99
N GLN A 57 -5.21 -5.80 5.68
CA GLN A 57 -5.65 -4.77 4.72
C GLN A 57 -7.17 -4.60 4.74
N LYS A 58 -7.93 -5.69 4.83
CA LYS A 58 -9.39 -5.64 5.01
C LYS A 58 -9.80 -4.88 6.27
N GLU A 59 -9.12 -5.08 7.39
CA GLU A 59 -9.42 -4.36 8.64
C GLU A 59 -9.15 -2.87 8.51
N ILE A 60 -8.03 -2.48 7.90
CA ILE A 60 -7.68 -1.08 7.63
C ILE A 60 -8.70 -0.45 6.69
N PHE A 61 -9.04 -1.12 5.59
CA PHE A 61 -10.02 -0.65 4.62
C PHE A 61 -11.41 -0.47 5.24
N SER A 62 -11.83 -1.40 6.11
CA SER A 62 -13.08 -1.26 6.86
C SER A 62 -13.09 -0.04 7.79
N LYS A 63 -11.94 0.42 8.30
CA LYS A 63 -11.88 1.62 9.13
C LYS A 63 -12.05 2.89 8.30
N PHE A 64 -11.38 2.98 7.15
CA PHE A 64 -11.62 4.06 6.18
C PHE A 64 -13.10 4.15 5.80
N ASP A 65 -13.72 3.01 5.46
CA ASP A 65 -15.15 2.94 5.16
C ASP A 65 -16.03 3.43 6.34
N LYS A 66 -15.75 2.97 7.57
CA LYS A 66 -16.49 3.37 8.78
C LYS A 66 -16.40 4.86 9.10
N ILE A 67 -15.29 5.52 8.78
CA ILE A 67 -15.13 6.97 8.97
C ILE A 67 -15.59 7.77 7.74
N GLY A 68 -16.18 7.09 6.75
CA GLY A 68 -16.90 7.67 5.62
C GLY A 68 -16.07 7.81 4.34
N ASP A 69 -14.84 7.31 4.31
CA ASP A 69 -14.03 7.30 3.10
C ASP A 69 -14.51 6.22 2.12
N THR A 70 -14.75 6.62 0.88
CA THR A 70 -15.18 5.71 -0.19
C THR A 70 -14.08 5.50 -1.23
N TYR A 71 -12.99 6.26 -1.12
CA TYR A 71 -11.86 6.27 -2.02
C TYR A 71 -10.66 6.94 -1.34
N LEU A 72 -9.44 6.52 -1.69
CA LEU A 72 -8.20 7.14 -1.21
C LEU A 72 -7.48 7.87 -2.34
N ASN A 73 -7.24 9.17 -2.15
CA ASN A 73 -6.40 9.96 -3.04
C ASN A 73 -4.94 9.53 -2.88
N ILE A 74 -4.26 9.30 -3.99
CA ILE A 74 -2.85 8.87 -3.97
C ILE A 74 -1.92 10.07 -4.21
N SER A 75 -0.86 10.11 -3.41
CA SER A 75 0.28 11.01 -3.60
C SER A 75 1.57 10.25 -3.29
N THR A 76 2.72 10.92 -3.39
CA THR A 76 4.01 10.32 -3.06
C THR A 76 4.73 11.15 -2.01
N ASN A 77 5.49 10.50 -1.16
CA ASN A 77 6.37 11.15 -0.19
C ASN A 77 7.62 10.31 0.05
N ILE A 78 8.46 10.72 0.99
CA ILE A 78 9.63 9.99 1.45
C ILE A 78 9.37 9.45 2.86
N CYS A 79 9.62 8.17 3.08
CA CYS A 79 9.56 7.57 4.41
C CYS A 79 10.86 7.81 5.16
N THR A 80 10.85 8.68 6.16
CA THR A 80 12.05 9.06 6.93
C THR A 80 12.36 8.10 8.10
N GLY A 81 11.61 7.01 8.23
CA GLY A 81 11.76 6.01 9.28
C GLY A 81 12.67 4.84 8.91
N CYS A 82 12.25 3.63 9.29
CA CYS A 82 13.00 2.37 9.04
C CYS A 82 13.30 2.10 7.57
N LEU A 83 12.56 2.73 6.66
CA LEU A 83 12.75 2.64 5.22
C LEU A 83 13.80 3.62 4.67
N CYS A 84 14.66 4.19 5.52
CA CYS A 84 15.90 4.89 5.10
C CYS A 84 15.76 5.96 4.00
N SER A 85 14.68 6.75 4.00
CA SER A 85 14.37 7.76 2.96
C SER A 85 13.95 7.20 1.58
N GLU A 86 13.38 6.00 1.55
CA GLU A 86 12.77 5.44 0.34
C GLU A 86 11.44 6.13 -0.02
N PRO A 87 11.08 6.20 -1.31
CA PRO A 87 9.82 6.77 -1.75
C PRO A 87 8.64 5.87 -1.41
N VAL A 88 7.55 6.48 -0.97
CA VAL A 88 6.31 5.81 -0.59
C VAL A 88 5.11 6.39 -1.31
N PHE A 89 4.10 5.55 -1.50
CA PHE A 89 2.77 5.97 -1.93
C PHE A 89 1.95 6.29 -0.68
N VAL A 90 1.37 7.49 -0.64
CA VAL A 90 0.54 7.95 0.48
C VAL A 90 -0.91 8.03 0.01
N PHE A 91 -1.73 7.16 0.57
CA PHE A 91 -3.16 7.12 0.37
C PHE A 91 -3.85 8.00 1.42
N THR A 92 -4.68 8.94 0.98
CA THR A 92 -5.39 9.89 1.85
C THR A 92 -6.90 9.75 1.68
N GLY A 93 -7.62 9.47 2.75
CA GLY A 93 -9.08 9.37 2.78
C GLY A 93 -9.75 10.60 2.16
N ASN A 94 -10.66 10.39 1.21
CA ASN A 94 -11.32 11.48 0.49
C ASN A 94 -12.24 12.34 1.36
N ARG A 95 -12.65 11.85 2.54
CA ARG A 95 -13.47 12.59 3.51
C ARG A 95 -12.75 12.86 4.82
N SER A 96 -12.11 11.84 5.37
CA SER A 96 -11.52 11.93 6.70
C SER A 96 -10.15 12.60 6.71
N GLY A 97 -9.44 12.58 5.58
CA GLY A 97 -8.05 13.04 5.48
C GLY A 97 -7.03 12.11 6.14
N HIS A 98 -7.45 10.96 6.68
CA HIS A 98 -6.54 9.99 7.27
C HIS A 98 -5.58 9.42 6.22
N LYS A 99 -4.34 9.18 6.64
CA LYS A 99 -3.26 8.72 5.77
C LYS A 99 -2.88 7.28 6.04
N TYR A 100 -2.60 6.56 4.97
CA TYR A 100 -2.00 5.25 5.00
C TYR A 100 -0.93 5.21 3.91
N ALA A 101 0.32 4.96 4.29
CA ALA A 101 1.45 5.02 3.38
C ALA A 101 2.10 3.65 3.22
N ILE A 102 2.43 3.27 1.99
CA ILE A 102 3.12 2.01 1.68
C ILE A 102 4.41 2.24 0.88
N TYR A 103 5.38 1.39 1.14
CA TYR A 103 6.59 1.17 0.36
C TYR A 103 6.44 -0.13 -0.44
N ILE A 104 6.94 -0.14 -1.67
CA ILE A 104 6.93 -1.31 -2.54
C ILE A 104 8.37 -1.79 -2.68
N GLU A 105 8.63 -3.00 -2.20
CA GLU A 105 9.94 -3.62 -2.36
C GLU A 105 10.02 -4.40 -3.68
N PHE A 106 11.15 -4.26 -4.36
CA PHE A 106 11.44 -5.01 -5.58
C PHE A 106 12.67 -5.88 -5.44
N THR A 107 12.55 -7.15 -5.80
CA THR A 107 13.69 -8.07 -5.98
C THR A 107 13.69 -8.60 -7.39
N GLN A 108 14.83 -8.49 -8.09
CA GLN A 108 14.97 -8.91 -9.50
C GLN A 108 13.91 -8.31 -10.45
N GLY A 109 13.40 -7.13 -10.10
CA GLY A 109 12.41 -6.39 -10.87
C GLY A 109 10.97 -6.79 -10.62
N GLU A 110 10.69 -7.73 -9.72
CA GLU A 110 9.33 -8.14 -9.31
C GLU A 110 8.98 -7.55 -7.94
N ILE A 111 7.68 -7.34 -7.68
CA ILE A 111 7.20 -6.90 -6.36
C ILE A 111 7.34 -8.08 -5.39
N THR A 112 8.17 -7.93 -4.36
CA THR A 112 8.38 -8.99 -3.36
C THR A 112 7.74 -8.69 -2.01
N ASP A 113 7.51 -7.42 -1.71
CA ASP A 113 6.93 -7.01 -0.44
C ASP A 113 6.21 -5.65 -0.57
N ILE A 114 5.30 -5.40 0.37
CA ILE A 114 4.56 -4.16 0.52
C ILE A 114 4.56 -3.80 2.00
N TYR A 115 5.35 -2.79 2.38
CA TYR A 115 5.49 -2.37 3.77
C TYR A 115 4.67 -1.13 4.07
N ARG A 116 4.04 -1.06 5.23
CA ARG A 116 3.52 0.21 5.75
C ARG A 116 4.67 1.10 6.22
N CYS A 117 4.63 2.37 5.82
CA CYS A 117 5.45 3.42 6.42
C CYS A 117 4.68 4.08 7.56
N THR A 118 5.06 3.79 8.80
CA THR A 118 4.39 4.30 10.00
C THR A 118 4.51 5.82 10.13
N GLU A 119 5.64 6.42 9.75
CA GLU A 119 5.88 7.86 9.85
C GLU A 119 5.02 8.69 8.91
N GLN A 120 4.49 8.07 7.84
CA GLN A 120 3.62 8.70 6.85
C GLN A 120 2.18 8.19 6.94
N SER A 121 1.87 7.36 7.94
CA SER A 121 0.55 6.81 8.19
C SER A 121 -0.02 7.35 9.49
N ASP A 122 -1.32 7.59 9.52
CA ASP A 122 -2.02 7.81 10.77
C ASP A 122 -2.22 6.48 11.50
N TRP A 123 -2.27 6.56 12.83
CA TRP A 123 -2.49 5.42 13.69
C TRP A 123 -3.97 5.07 13.74
N PHE A 124 -4.29 3.81 13.44
CA PHE A 124 -5.58 3.22 13.72
C PHE A 124 -5.44 2.27 14.92
N ASP A 125 -6.47 2.13 15.77
CA ASP A 125 -6.40 1.30 17.00
C ASP A 125 -6.01 -0.18 16.81
N THR A 126 -5.95 -0.70 15.57
CA THR A 126 -5.54 -2.07 15.22
C THR A 126 -4.04 -2.20 14.96
N ASP A 127 -3.31 -1.09 15.00
CA ASP A 127 -1.87 -1.05 14.78
C ASP A 127 -1.07 -1.48 16.03
N MET A 128 -1.74 -1.93 17.09
CA MET A 128 -1.06 -2.50 18.25
C MET A 128 -0.43 -3.84 17.86
N PRO A 129 0.87 -4.06 18.14
CA PRO A 129 1.49 -5.36 17.97
C PRO A 129 0.82 -6.33 18.96
N PHE A 130 0.34 -7.46 18.45
CA PHE A 130 0.04 -8.62 19.29
C PHE A 130 1.35 -9.24 19.79
#